data_AF-I7G6P2-F1
#
_entry.id   AF-I7G6P2-F1
#
_cell.length_a   1.000
_cell.length_b   1.000
_cell.length_c   1.000
_cell.angle_alpha   90.00
_cell.angle_beta   90.00
_cell.angle_gamma   90.00
#
_symmetry.space_group_name_H-M   'P 1'
#
loop_
_entity.id
_entity.type
_entity.pdbx_description
1 polymer ?
#
loop_
_entity_poly.entity_id
_entity_poly.type
_entity_poly.pdbx_seq_one_letter_code
_entity_poly.pdbx_strand_id
1 'polypeptide(L)'
;MFGSDRVARLDVRATLRTDDGALIHLTNTGRVQMDKQASDRLMAGELIGHEQMHARSSPLFETDDERYRWLNATHTVALHQLSLSEVQYRVFAVR
;
A
#
# COMPACT_ATOMS: atom_id res chain seq x y z
N MET A 1 3.85 -6.97 14.98
CA MET A 1 3.26 -6.23 13.84
C MET A 1 1.78 -5.91 14.06
N PHE A 2 0.98 -6.84 14.59
CA PHE A 2 -0.43 -6.61 14.93
C PHE A 2 -0.59 -5.98 16.32
N GLY A 3 -1.57 -5.09 16.48
CA GLY A 3 -2.00 -4.62 17.80
C GLY A 3 -2.78 -5.70 18.56
N SER A 4 -3.15 -5.42 19.82
CA SER A 4 -4.03 -6.29 20.62
C SER A 4 -5.41 -6.49 19.98
N ASP A 5 -5.81 -5.56 19.12
CA ASP A 5 -6.98 -5.59 18.24
C ASP A 5 -6.84 -6.54 17.04
N ARG A 6 -5.68 -7.20 16.88
CA ARG A 6 -5.33 -8.02 15.71
C ARG A 6 -5.32 -7.25 14.39
N VAL A 7 -5.12 -5.94 14.44
CA VAL A 7 -4.99 -5.09 13.25
C VAL A 7 -3.55 -4.61 13.10
N ALA A 8 -2.97 -4.85 11.94
CA ALA A 8 -1.67 -4.31 11.56
C ALA A 8 -1.81 -2.88 11.05
N ARG A 9 -0.84 -2.03 11.40
CA ARG A 9 -0.80 -0.61 11.02
C ARG A 9 0.34 -0.43 10.02
N LEU A 10 0.00 0.03 8.82
CA LEU A 10 0.99 0.36 7.81
C LEU A 10 1.52 1.77 8.07
N ASP A 11 2.83 1.92 8.05
CA ASP A 11 3.56 3.19 7.97
C ASP A 11 4.75 2.94 7.03
N VAL A 12 4.51 3.16 5.73
CA VAL A 12 5.50 2.97 4.68
C VAL A 12 5.94 4.34 4.19
N ARG A 13 7.26 4.53 4.14
CA ARG A 13 7.89 5.71 3.56
C ARG A 13 8.90 5.26 2.52
N ALA A 14 8.72 5.72 1.30
CA ALA A 14 9.57 5.34 0.17
C ALA A 14 9.78 6.53 -0.76
N THR A 15 10.80 6.43 -1.61
CA THR A 15 10.98 7.33 -2.74
C THR A 15 10.90 6.49 -4.01
N LEU A 16 9.92 6.80 -4.84
CA LEU A 16 9.76 6.22 -6.16
C LEU A 16 10.60 7.03 -7.15
N ARG A 17 11.20 6.34 -8.11
CA ARG A 17 11.83 6.96 -9.28
C ARG A 17 11.09 6.48 -10.52
N THR A 18 10.53 7.41 -11.27
CA THR A 18 9.88 7.10 -12.55
C THR A 18 10.93 6.70 -13.59
N ASP A 19 10.49 6.08 -14.68
CA ASP A 19 11.33 5.72 -15.82
C ASP A 19 11.93 6.96 -16.50
N ASP A 20 11.23 8.10 -16.45
CA ASP A 20 11.66 9.40 -16.96
C ASP A 20 12.35 10.31 -15.92
N GLY A 21 12.80 9.72 -14.81
CA GLY A 21 13.76 10.31 -13.87
C GLY A 21 13.19 11.18 -12.75
N ALA A 22 11.87 11.37 -12.66
CA ALA A 22 11.26 12.12 -11.56
C ALA A 22 11.36 11.35 -10.24
N LEU A 23 11.59 12.06 -9.14
CA LEU A 23 11.54 11.52 -7.79
C LEU A 23 10.21 11.89 -7.14
N ILE A 24 9.52 10.89 -6.59
CA ILE A 24 8.23 11.05 -5.92
C ILE A 24 8.33 10.42 -4.54
N HIS A 25 8.17 11.22 -3.50
CA HIS A 25 8.06 10.71 -2.14
C HIS A 25 6.69 10.09 -1.94
N LEU A 26 6.66 8.91 -1.32
CA LEU A 26 5.47 8.16 -0.97
C LEU A 26 5.39 8.04 0.54
N THR A 27 4.33 8.59 1.12
CA THR A 27 3.87 8.22 2.47
C THR A 27 2.61 7.37 2.32
N ASN A 28 2.62 6.15 2.85
CA ASN A 28 1.48 5.26 2.76
C ASN A 28 1.12 4.67 4.11
N THR A 29 -0.04 5.05 4.62
CA THR A 29 -0.57 4.59 5.90
C THR A 29 -1.86 3.82 5.71
N GLY A 30 -2.12 2.85 6.57
CA GLY A 30 -3.25 1.95 6.36
C GLY A 30 -3.46 0.93 7.45
N ARG A 31 -4.39 0.01 7.20
CA ARG A 31 -4.77 -1.08 8.09
C ARG A 31 -4.81 -2.39 7.34
N VAL A 32 -4.33 -3.44 8.01
CA VAL A 32 -4.41 -4.82 7.52
C VAL A 32 -5.03 -5.69 8.59
N GLN A 33 -6.07 -6.43 8.21
CA GLN A 33 -6.70 -7.47 9.00
C GLN A 33 -6.89 -8.70 8.13
N MET A 34 -6.43 -9.84 8.63
CA MET A 34 -6.56 -11.15 7.99
C MET A 34 -7.05 -12.16 9.02
N ASP A 35 -7.85 -13.13 8.56
CA ASP A 35 -8.23 -14.24 9.41
C ASP A 35 -7.09 -15.26 9.54
N LYS A 36 -7.31 -16.30 10.34
CA LYS A 36 -6.29 -17.34 10.56
C LYS A 36 -5.95 -18.09 9.26
N GLN A 37 -6.93 -18.38 8.41
CA GLN A 37 -6.72 -19.15 7.19
C GLN A 37 -5.85 -18.38 6.19
N ALA A 38 -6.15 -17.10 5.99
CA ALA A 38 -5.35 -16.20 5.17
C ALA A 38 -3.94 -16.02 5.75
N SER A 39 -3.83 -15.90 7.08
CA SER A 39 -2.53 -15.83 7.76
C SER A 39 -1.70 -17.10 7.60
N ASP A 40 -2.29 -18.29 7.71
CA ASP A 40 -1.58 -19.57 7.55
C ASP A 40 -1.05 -19.71 6.11
N ARG A 41 -1.88 -19.37 5.11
CA ARG A 41 -1.50 -19.37 3.69
C ARG A 41 -0.39 -18.35 3.38
N LEU A 42 -0.47 -17.16 3.98
CA LEU A 42 0.59 -16.15 3.87
C LEU A 42 1.92 -16.70 4.41
N MET A 43 1.90 -17.36 5.58
CA MET A 43 3.09 -17.97 6.18
C MET A 43 3.63 -19.16 5.37
N ALA A 44 2.78 -19.80 4.56
CA ALA A 44 3.18 -20.81 3.57
C ALA A 44 3.78 -20.20 2.29
N GLY A 45 3.84 -18.87 2.18
CA GLY A 45 4.42 -18.15 1.04
C GLY A 45 3.42 -17.82 -0.08
N GLU A 46 2.12 -18.08 0.11
CA GLU A 46 1.11 -17.74 -0.89
C GLU A 46 0.87 -16.22 -0.97
N LEU A 47 0.50 -15.74 -2.16
CA LEU A 47 -0.01 -14.39 -2.38
C LEU A 47 -1.47 -14.32 -1.91
N ILE A 48 -1.74 -13.48 -0.92
CA ILE A 48 -3.10 -13.29 -0.40
C ILE A 48 -3.78 -12.16 -1.16
N GLY A 49 -4.93 -12.49 -1.76
CA GLY A 49 -5.73 -11.55 -2.54
C GLY A 49 -6.45 -10.51 -1.67
N HIS A 50 -6.73 -9.35 -2.26
CA HIS A 50 -7.41 -8.22 -1.60
C HIS A 50 -8.87 -8.51 -1.20
N GLU A 51 -9.44 -9.57 -1.77
CA GLU A 51 -10.75 -10.15 -1.47
C GLU A 51 -10.70 -11.17 -0.31
N GLN A 52 -9.51 -11.68 0.01
CA GLN A 52 -9.26 -12.68 1.06
C GLN A 52 -8.76 -12.05 2.37
N MET A 53 -8.46 -10.74 2.36
CA MET A 53 -8.07 -9.97 3.54
C MET A 53 -8.55 -8.52 3.43
N HIS A 54 -8.73 -7.86 4.57
CA HIS A 54 -8.94 -6.43 4.61
C HIS A 54 -7.60 -5.71 4.72
N ALA A 55 -6.98 -5.41 3.57
CA ALA A 55 -5.78 -4.58 3.51
C ALA A 55 -6.05 -3.33 2.67
N ARG A 56 -6.07 -2.16 3.32
CA ARG A 56 -6.41 -0.88 2.70
C ARG A 56 -5.46 0.20 3.20
N SER A 57 -5.10 1.13 2.32
CA SER A 57 -4.24 2.26 2.68
C SER A 57 -4.58 3.51 1.89
N SER A 58 -4.00 4.64 2.31
CA SER A 58 -4.10 5.93 1.64
C SER A 58 -2.70 6.43 1.27
N PRO A 59 -2.19 6.08 0.08
CA PRO A 59 -0.96 6.64 -0.44
C PRO A 59 -1.07 8.16 -0.62
N LEU A 60 -0.07 8.89 -0.17
CA LEU A 60 0.14 10.29 -0.46
C LEU A 60 1.45 10.42 -1.22
N PHE A 61 1.42 11.24 -2.27
CA PHE A 61 2.55 11.46 -3.16
C PHE A 61 2.98 12.92 -3.07
N GLU A 62 4.29 13.15 -3.02
CA GLU A 62 4.90 14.48 -2.99
C GLU A 62 6.05 14.55 -3.98
N THR A 63 6.05 15.56 -4.84
CA THR A 63 7.10 15.79 -5.84
C THR A 63 7.13 17.27 -6.27
N ASP A 64 8.29 17.77 -6.68
CA ASP A 64 8.45 19.11 -7.26
C ASP A 64 8.43 19.11 -8.80
N ASP A 65 8.56 17.93 -9.43
CA ASP A 65 8.56 17.73 -10.87
C ASP A 65 7.23 18.18 -11.50
N GLU A 66 7.30 19.10 -12.48
CA GLU A 66 6.13 19.71 -13.10
C GLU A 66 5.22 18.69 -13.81
N ARG A 67 5.79 17.61 -14.37
CA ARG A 67 5.04 16.56 -15.08
C ARG A 67 4.10 15.79 -14.15
N TYR A 68 4.50 15.65 -12.89
CA TYR A 68 3.82 14.84 -11.89
C TYR A 68 3.17 15.66 -10.77
N ARG A 69 3.24 16.99 -10.84
CA ARG A 69 2.71 17.92 -9.81
C ARG A 69 1.22 17.71 -9.49
N TRP A 70 0.46 17.15 -10.41
CA TRP A 70 -0.95 16.78 -10.19
C TRP A 70 -1.13 15.77 -9.03
N LEU A 71 -0.11 14.95 -8.74
CA LEU A 71 -0.13 14.00 -7.63
C LEU A 71 -0.21 14.70 -6.26
N ASN A 72 0.43 15.85 -6.10
CA ASN A 72 0.43 16.62 -4.84
C ASN A 72 -0.99 17.06 -4.42
N ALA A 73 -1.88 17.24 -5.40
CA ALA A 73 -3.27 17.64 -5.16
C ALA A 73 -4.26 16.46 -5.17
N THR A 74 -3.78 15.23 -5.38
CA THR A 74 -4.63 14.05 -5.54
C THR A 74 -4.67 13.22 -4.26
N HIS A 75 -5.86 13.03 -3.70
CA HIS A 75 -6.06 12.05 -2.64
C HIS A 75 -6.24 10.66 -3.23
N THR A 76 -5.59 9.64 -2.63
CA THR A 76 -5.67 8.27 -3.14
C THR A 76 -6.02 7.24 -2.06
N VAL A 77 -6.60 6.13 -2.52
CA VAL A 77 -6.86 4.92 -1.74
C VAL A 77 -6.28 3.72 -2.47
N ALA A 78 -5.86 2.70 -1.75
CA ALA A 78 -5.28 1.50 -2.34
C ALA A 78 -5.83 0.19 -1.77
N LEU A 79 -5.98 -0.78 -2.67
CA LEU A 79 -6.19 -2.20 -2.35
C LEU A 79 -4.84 -2.91 -2.41
N HIS A 80 -4.63 -3.88 -1.52
CA HIS A 80 -3.35 -4.58 -1.42
C HIS A 80 -3.54 -6.07 -1.65
N GLN A 81 -2.55 -6.67 -2.30
CA GLN A 81 -2.25 -8.10 -2.20
C GLN A 81 -0.84 -8.21 -1.61
N LEU A 82 -0.57 -9.20 -0.76
CA LEU A 82 0.77 -9.38 -0.21
C LEU A 82 1.14 -10.85 -0.08
N SER A 83 2.43 -11.10 -0.22
CA SER A 83 3.13 -12.33 0.15
C SER A 83 4.26 -11.99 1.12
N LEU A 84 5.09 -12.98 1.46
CA LEU A 84 6.29 -12.74 2.26
C LEU A 84 7.40 -11.97 1.50
N SER A 85 7.35 -11.93 0.17
CA SER A 85 8.39 -11.33 -0.68
C SER A 85 7.95 -10.09 -1.43
N GLU A 86 6.64 -9.86 -1.58
CA GLU A 86 6.12 -8.73 -2.35
C GLU A 86 4.81 -8.17 -1.78
N VAL A 87 4.57 -6.89 -2.07
CA VAL A 87 3.31 -6.21 -1.83
C VAL A 87 2.88 -5.56 -3.13
N GLN A 88 1.69 -5.90 -3.61
CA GLN A 88 1.09 -5.33 -4.80
C GLN A 88 0.02 -4.31 -4.41
N TYR A 89 0.14 -3.10 -4.95
CA TYR A 89 -0.75 -1.98 -4.70
C TYR A 89 -1.60 -1.73 -5.93
N ARG A 90 -2.92 -1.69 -5.78
CA ARG A 90 -3.81 -1.09 -6.76
C ARG A 90 -4.31 0.24 -6.22
N VAL A 91 -3.77 1.33 -6.74
CA VAL A 91 -4.00 2.70 -6.26
C VAL A 91 -5.06 3.38 -7.12
N PHE A 92 -6.00 4.08 -6.48
CA PHE A 92 -7.09 4.81 -7.12
C PHE A 92 -7.13 6.24 -6.60
N ALA A 93 -7.36 7.20 -7.49
CA ALA A 93 -7.67 8.58 -7.11
C ALA A 93 -9.12 8.67 -6.63
N VAL A 94 -9.36 9.43 -5.57
CA VAL A 94 -10.72 9.78 -5.11
C VAL A 94 -11.19 10.99 -5.91
N ARG A 95 -12.40 10.90 -6.49
CA ARG A 95 -13.03 11.93 -7.33
C ARG A 95 -14.52 12.02 -7.06
#